data_AF-A0A932K9Q1-F1
#
_entry.id   AF-A0A932K9Q1-F1
#
_cell.length_a   1.000
_cell.length_b   1.000
_cell.length_c   1.000
_cell.angle_alpha   90.00
_cell.angle_beta   90.00
_cell.angle_gamma   90.00
#
_symmetry.space_group_name_H-M   'P 1'
#
loop_
_entity.id
_entity.type
_entity.pdbx_description
1 polymer ?
#
loop_
_entity_poly.entity_id
_entity_poly.type
_entity_poly.pdbx_seq_one_letter_code
_entity_poly.pdbx_strand_id
1 'polypeptide(L)'
;LPASTGPYRVVTPMALFDFEEHTHRMRLIATAPTVKVEQVLAEMAFEPLVSPAVEAMDPPTADELTWLRERIDPGRVVTGKGKTIRA
;
A
#
# COMPACT_ATOMS: atom_id res chain seq x y z
N LEU A 1 19.24 7.83 5.99
CA LEU A 1 18.99 6.75 6.97
C LEU A 1 20.30 6.47 7.68
N PRO A 2 20.32 6.23 9.00
CA PRO A 2 21.53 5.85 9.72
C PRO A 2 22.24 4.64 9.08
N ALA A 3 23.54 4.50 9.31
CA ALA A 3 24.27 3.31 8.89
C ALA A 3 23.59 2.05 9.48
N SER A 4 23.56 0.97 8.70
CA SER A 4 22.88 -0.29 9.05
C SER A 4 21.35 -0.20 9.20
N THR A 5 20.73 0.76 8.51
CA THR A 5 19.26 0.84 8.39
C THR A 5 18.86 0.89 6.92
N GLY A 6 17.62 0.52 6.63
CA GLY A 6 17.09 0.44 5.28
C GLY A 6 15.64 0.91 5.20
N PRO A 7 15.10 1.02 3.98
CA PRO A 7 13.68 1.30 3.80
C PRO A 7 12.85 0.18 4.46
N TYR A 8 11.81 0.57 5.19
CA TYR A 8 10.95 -0.39 5.88
C TYR A 8 9.86 -0.94 4.96
N ARG A 9 9.15 -0.04 4.27
CA ARG A 9 8.03 -0.38 3.38
C ARG A 9 7.96 0.58 2.20
N VAL A 10 7.33 0.12 1.13
CA VAL A 10 6.84 0.97 0.04
C VAL A 10 5.34 0.81 -0.04
N VAL A 11 4.62 1.93 0.12
CA VAL A 11 3.16 1.99 0.00
C VAL A 11 2.81 2.65 -1.33
N THR A 12 1.99 2.00 -2.12
CA THR A 12 1.48 2.51 -3.39
C THR A 12 -0.05 2.50 -3.39
N PRO A 13 -0.71 3.15 -4.35
CA PRO A 13 -2.16 3.02 -4.49
C PRO A 13 -2.65 1.58 -4.71
N MET A 14 -1.79 0.68 -5.21
CA MET A 14 -2.15 -0.69 -5.59
C MET A 14 -1.71 -1.76 -4.59
N ALA A 15 -0.63 -1.52 -3.85
CA ALA A 15 0.05 -2.56 -3.10
C ALA A 15 0.99 -2.02 -2.00
N LEU A 16 1.32 -2.91 -1.08
CA LEU A 16 2.31 -2.74 -0.02
C LEU A 16 3.47 -3.71 -0.26
N PHE A 17 4.69 -3.19 -0.15
CA PHE A 17 5.92 -3.95 -0.30
C PHE A 17 6.79 -3.85 0.96
N ASP A 18 7.48 -4.94 1.27
CA ASP A 18 8.61 -4.96 2.20
C ASP A 18 9.93 -5.23 1.47
N PHE A 19 10.99 -5.44 2.26
CA PHE A 19 12.30 -5.86 1.78
C PHE A 19 12.66 -7.16 2.49
N GLU A 20 13.00 -8.19 1.72
CA GLU A 20 13.40 -9.47 2.28
C GLU A 20 14.69 -9.33 3.10
N GLU A 21 14.77 -10.06 4.21
CA GLU A 21 15.76 -9.82 5.27
C GLU A 21 17.21 -10.03 4.84
N HIS A 22 17.48 -10.99 3.96
CA HIS A 22 18.84 -11.39 3.60
C HIS A 22 19.34 -10.73 2.32
N THR A 23 18.46 -10.64 1.33
CA THR A 23 18.77 -10.12 -0.01
C THR A 23 18.43 -8.64 -0.16
N HIS A 24 17.62 -8.10 0.76
CA HIS A 24 17.07 -6.75 0.71
C HIS A 24 16.35 -6.43 -0.60
N ARG A 25 15.87 -7.45 -1.31
CA ARG A 25 15.03 -7.28 -2.49
C ARG A 25 13.62 -6.88 -2.08
N MET A 26 13.04 -5.97 -2.83
CA MET A 26 11.63 -5.59 -2.69
C MET A 26 10.74 -6.82 -2.88
N ARG A 27 9.77 -6.98 -1.99
CA ARG A 27 8.83 -8.10 -2.01
C ARG A 27 7.40 -7.62 -1.80
N LEU A 28 6.49 -8.09 -2.65
CA LEU A 28 5.06 -7.82 -2.55
C LEU A 28 4.48 -8.59 -1.36
N ILE A 29 3.84 -7.89 -0.42
CA ILE A 29 3.27 -8.50 0.79
C ILE A 29 1.76 -8.27 0.93
N ALA A 30 1.21 -7.20 0.35
CA ALA A 30 -0.23 -7.01 0.31
C ALA A 30 -0.68 -6.21 -0.91
N THR A 31 -1.95 -6.38 -1.28
CA THR A 31 -2.62 -5.64 -2.37
C THR A 31 -3.71 -4.74 -1.82
N ALA A 32 -4.09 -3.70 -2.55
CA ALA A 32 -5.31 -2.96 -2.23
C ALA A 32 -6.55 -3.87 -2.42
N PRO A 33 -7.67 -3.65 -1.70
CA PRO A 33 -8.82 -4.57 -1.66
C PRO A 33 -9.37 -5.08 -3.00
N THR A 34 -9.24 -4.28 -4.07
CA THR A 34 -9.80 -4.57 -5.39
C THR A 34 -8.74 -4.86 -6.46
N VAL A 35 -7.47 -4.96 -6.05
CA VAL A 35 -6.32 -5.15 -6.95
C VAL A 35 -5.80 -6.57 -6.81
N LYS A 36 -5.60 -7.26 -7.94
CA LYS A 36 -4.97 -8.58 -7.98
C LYS A 36 -3.45 -8.47 -8.11
N VAL A 37 -2.73 -9.49 -7.65
CA VAL A 37 -1.27 -9.57 -7.74
C VAL A 37 -0.78 -9.37 -9.18
N GLU A 38 -1.44 -9.98 -10.16
CA GLU A 38 -1.03 -9.91 -11.56
C GLU A 38 -1.12 -8.48 -12.11
N GLN A 39 -2.10 -7.69 -11.64
CA GLN A 39 -2.22 -6.29 -12.04
C GLN A 39 -1.09 -5.45 -11.47
N VAL A 40 -0.64 -5.73 -10.25
CA VAL A 40 0.52 -5.07 -9.65
C VAL A 40 1.77 -5.36 -10.47
N LEU A 41 2.03 -6.64 -10.76
CA LEU A 41 3.24 -7.06 -11.48
C LEU A 41 3.27 -6.51 -12.92
N ALA A 42 2.12 -6.41 -13.58
CA ALA A 42 2.02 -5.87 -14.94
C ALA A 42 2.39 -4.38 -15.03
N GLU A 43 2.20 -3.61 -13.95
CA GLU A 43 2.55 -2.18 -13.89
C GLU A 43 4.03 -1.95 -13.48
N MET A 44 4.77 -3.01 -13.11
CA MET A 44 6.14 -2.88 -12.63
C MET A 44 7.16 -3.04 -13.76
N ALA A 45 8.17 -2.15 -13.75
CA ALA A 45 9.30 -2.21 -14.68
C ALA A 45 10.36 -3.26 -14.30
N PHE A 46 10.18 -3.96 -13.17
CA PHE A 46 11.07 -5.02 -12.69
C PHE A 46 10.27 -6.04 -11.88
N GLU A 47 10.83 -7.23 -11.69
CA GLU A 47 10.17 -8.32 -10.98
C GLU A 47 10.55 -8.32 -9.48
N PRO A 48 9.61 -7.94 -8.57
CA PRO A 48 9.83 -8.08 -7.14
C PRO A 48 9.77 -9.55 -6.73
N LEU A 49 10.23 -9.87 -5.51
CA LEU A 49 9.82 -11.12 -4.88
C LEU A 49 8.31 -11.06 -4.56
N VAL A 50 7.67 -12.21 -4.42
CA VAL A 50 6.26 -12.29 -4.00
C VAL A 50 6.20 -13.11 -2.73
N SER A 51 5.53 -12.57 -1.69
CA SER A 51 5.29 -13.30 -0.45
C SER A 51 4.49 -14.57 -0.72
N PRO A 52 4.74 -15.70 -0.02
CA PRO A 52 3.90 -16.88 -0.12
C PRO A 52 2.45 -16.62 0.36
N ALA A 53 2.25 -15.58 1.17
CA ALA A 53 0.94 -15.11 1.61
C ALA A 53 0.87 -13.61 1.29
N VAL A 54 0.25 -13.27 0.15
CA VAL A 54 -0.11 -11.89 -0.19
C VAL A 54 -1.58 -11.71 0.15
N GLU A 55 -1.86 -10.84 1.13
CA GLU A 55 -3.21 -10.56 1.56
C GLU A 55 -3.74 -9.25 0.95
N ALA A 56 -5.05 -9.10 0.88
CA ALA A 56 -5.65 -7.80 0.60
C ALA A 56 -5.62 -6.96 1.89
N MET A 57 -5.19 -5.71 1.79
CA MET A 57 -5.26 -4.77 2.91
C MET A 57 -6.72 -4.52 3.29
N ASP A 58 -6.99 -4.42 4.58
CA ASP A 58 -8.31 -4.01 5.06
C ASP A 58 -8.65 -2.59 4.58
N PRO A 59 -9.91 -2.32 4.23
CA PRO A 59 -10.35 -0.96 4.00
C PRO A 59 -10.27 -0.15 5.31
N PRO A 60 -10.09 1.18 5.23
CA PRO A 60 -10.10 2.03 6.43
C PRO A 60 -11.40 1.87 7.22
N THR A 61 -11.27 1.85 8.54
CA THR A 61 -12.42 1.77 9.46
C THR A 61 -13.24 3.06 9.46
N ALA A 62 -14.48 2.99 9.95
CA ALA A 62 -15.36 4.16 10.04
C ALA A 62 -14.76 5.27 10.93
N ASP A 63 -14.09 4.89 12.03
CA ASP A 63 -13.47 5.84 12.95
C ASP A 63 -12.25 6.52 12.31
N GLU A 64 -11.38 5.76 11.64
CA GLU A 64 -10.23 6.32 10.90
C GLU A 64 -10.69 7.31 9.82
N LEU A 65 -11.76 6.97 9.09
CA LEU A 65 -12.34 7.86 8.08
C LEU A 65 -12.91 9.13 8.71
N THR A 66 -13.55 9.04 9.87
CA THR A 66 -14.06 10.19 10.62
C THR A 66 -12.92 11.10 11.03
N TRP A 67 -11.89 10.57 11.68
CA TRP A 67 -10.68 11.31 12.05
C TRP A 67 -10.02 11.98 10.84
N LEU A 68 -9.83 11.23 9.76
CA LEU A 68 -9.21 11.74 8.54
C LEU A 68 -10.00 12.91 7.95
N ARG A 69 -11.33 12.77 7.83
CA ARG A 69 -12.20 13.73 7.13
C ARG A 69 -12.61 14.93 7.96
N GLU A 70 -12.61 14.81 9.29
CA GLU A 70 -13.11 15.88 10.17
C GLU A 70 -12.01 16.57 10.97
N ARG A 71 -10.85 15.92 11.16
CA ARG A 71 -9.79 16.41 12.06
C ARG A 71 -8.44 16.57 11.37
N ILE A 72 -8.03 15.62 10.53
CA ILE A 72 -6.69 15.60 9.93
C ILE A 72 -6.66 16.35 8.58
N ASP A 73 -7.57 16.03 7.66
CA ASP A 73 -7.70 16.67 6.34
C ASP A 73 -9.13 17.16 6.07
N PRO A 74 -9.68 18.10 6.87
CA PRO A 74 -11.05 18.60 6.67
C PRO A 74 -11.24 19.33 5.34
N GLY A 75 -10.19 20.01 4.87
CA GLY A 75 -10.19 20.73 3.60
C GLY A 75 -10.05 19.83 2.38
N ARG A 76 -9.80 18.52 2.56
CA ARG A 76 -9.60 17.54 1.48
C ARG A 76 -8.48 17.92 0.52
N VAL A 77 -7.40 18.51 1.04
CA VAL A 77 -6.27 18.96 0.24
C VAL A 77 -5.46 17.76 -0.26
N VAL A 78 -5.32 16.73 0.58
CA VAL A 78 -4.55 15.51 0.25
C VAL A 78 -5.48 14.44 -0.32
N THR A 79 -6.63 14.21 0.32
CA THR A 79 -7.55 13.13 -0.04
C THR A 79 -8.47 13.47 -1.24
N GLY A 80 -8.64 14.76 -1.57
CA GLY A 80 -9.55 15.22 -2.60
C GLY A 80 -11.02 14.88 -2.33
N LYS A 81 -11.89 15.05 -3.34
CA LYS A 81 -13.33 14.72 -3.22
C LYS A 81 -13.62 13.21 -3.25
N GLY A 82 -12.61 12.37 -3.48
CA GLY A 82 -12.72 10.93 -3.66
C GLY A 82 -13.49 10.51 -4.92
N LYS A 83 -13.44 9.22 -5.25
CA LYS A 83 -14.33 8.58 -6.23
C LYS A 83 -15.04 7.43 -5.52
N THR A 84 -16.35 7.31 -5.69
CA THR A 84 -17.10 6.17 -5.14
C THR A 84 -16.68 4.91 -5.89
N ILE A 85 -16.05 3.98 -5.19
CA ILE A 85 -15.77 2.64 -5.69
C ILE A 85 -17.03 1.82 -5.44
N ARG A 86 -17.69 1.38 -6.51
CA ARG A 86 -18.77 0.38 -6.42
C ARG A 86 -18.12 -0.99 -6.57
N ALA A 87 -18.39 -1.88 -5.63
CA ALA A 87 -18.10 -3.29 -5.75
C ALA A 87 -19.11 -3.96 -6.68
#